data_AF-A0A1E4K3H3-F1
#
_entry.id   AF-A0A1E4K3H3-F1
#
_cell.length_a   1.000
_cell.length_b   1.000
_cell.length_c   1.000
_cell.angle_alpha   90.00
_cell.angle_beta   90.00
_cell.angle_gamma   90.00
#
_symmetry.space_group_name_H-M   'P 1'
#
loop_
_entity.id
_entity.type
_entity.pdbx_description
1 polymer ?
#
loop_
_entity_poly.entity_id
_entity_poly.type
_entity_poly.pdbx_seq_one_letter_code
_entity_poly.pdbx_strand_id
1 'polypeptide(L)'
;MKFTAIRTALLLMLGMGCTGAALAAGGRADAAANGADLLVDVTAGLPGAKGFTQEVWRYDGLARFAAADAAAGASATDQRPPSGSDKAAADRTVSAGDQYWTAVNAATGARYRIEMPRELAHELHRLALQSGLASGDAKRGNDKPAAADEIAEVLKGWSDGQDTRTRRYDNTAFPFRAMGQMAGGTNSGCSGTLVGRRHVLTAAHCLYNRDSDAWYTIAQTRFRPGREGTCSNDTCEPYGAHDAVWYFTPESFRLSEDDWTDDYAIMVLGTAPGDETGWMGYVMLTEDALHDYCDANAFSLGQCFNRGYPACGLVNAPVTYETCKQGWAYQDATACHIGSINSTGSDGWKARFTTNCDMSGGHSGSAVYTNRWAGSNNVVIGVVSTESCRTCAAKDDFPNGIRRLTPDVLDAISYFKSAFP
;
A
#
# COMPACT_ATOMS: atom_id res chain seq x y z
N MET A 1 -52.87 -15.75 36.67
CA MET A 1 -52.14 -15.17 35.53
C MET A 1 -50.80 -15.90 35.41
N LYS A 2 -50.58 -16.56 34.25
CA LYS A 2 -49.34 -17.07 33.57
C LYS A 2 -48.08 -17.34 34.44
N PHE A 3 -47.65 -18.57 34.70
CA PHE A 3 -46.90 -19.56 33.87
C PHE A 3 -45.43 -19.21 33.48
N THR A 4 -44.51 -19.99 34.06
CA THR A 4 -43.30 -20.67 33.53
C THR A 4 -41.99 -19.95 33.14
N ALA A 5 -40.92 -20.44 33.80
CA ALA A 5 -39.55 -20.76 33.34
C ALA A 5 -38.81 -19.86 32.33
N ILE A 6 -37.60 -19.44 32.71
CA ILE A 6 -36.48 -19.31 31.78
C ILE A 6 -35.43 -20.34 32.16
N ARG A 7 -35.39 -21.38 31.32
CA ARG A 7 -34.36 -22.41 31.28
C ARG A 7 -33.09 -21.82 30.66
N THR A 8 -31.98 -22.29 31.19
CA THR A 8 -30.66 -22.43 30.56
C THR A 8 -30.76 -22.57 29.03
N ALA A 9 -30.21 -21.61 28.29
CA ALA A 9 -29.88 -21.75 26.88
C ALA A 9 -28.35 -21.90 26.77
N LEU A 10 -27.90 -23.10 27.16
CA LEU A 10 -26.68 -23.71 26.64
C LEU A 10 -27.06 -24.23 25.25
N LEU A 11 -26.71 -23.50 24.19
CA LEU A 11 -26.74 -24.03 22.81
C LEU A 11 -25.30 -23.95 22.29
N LEU A 12 -24.60 -25.08 22.42
CA LEU A 12 -24.33 -26.02 21.33
C LEU A 12 -23.35 -25.44 20.30
N MET A 13 -22.07 -25.65 20.61
CA MET A 13 -21.09 -25.93 19.57
C MET A 13 -21.59 -27.12 18.74
N LEU A 14 -22.14 -26.84 17.56
CA LEU A 14 -22.22 -27.83 16.51
C LEU A 14 -20.84 -27.92 15.87
N GLY A 15 -20.10 -28.92 16.31
CA GLY A 15 -18.89 -29.37 15.64
C GLY A 15 -19.24 -29.85 14.23
N MET A 16 -18.88 -29.05 13.23
CA MET A 16 -18.16 -29.58 12.09
C MET A 16 -16.69 -29.37 12.41
N GLY A 17 -15.99 -30.47 12.70
CA GLY A 17 -14.57 -30.45 12.99
C GLY A 17 -13.78 -29.88 11.82
N CYS A 18 -13.34 -28.62 11.94
CA CYS A 18 -12.07 -28.21 11.37
C CYS A 18 -10.97 -28.71 12.31
N THR A 19 -10.69 -30.01 12.27
CA THR A 19 -9.49 -30.58 12.89
C THR A 19 -8.28 -30.10 12.08
N GLY A 20 -7.78 -28.92 12.42
CA GLY A 20 -6.56 -28.39 11.81
C GLY A 20 -6.31 -26.90 12.03
N ALA A 21 -7.35 -26.08 12.19
CA ALA A 21 -7.17 -24.63 12.07
C ALA A 21 -6.47 -23.98 13.27
N ALA A 22 -5.48 -23.11 13.02
CA ALA A 22 -4.81 -22.32 14.06
C ALA A 22 -5.52 -20.99 14.30
N LEU A 23 -5.56 -20.52 15.56
CA LEU A 23 -6.20 -19.27 15.93
C LEU A 23 -5.20 -18.11 15.82
N ALA A 24 -5.53 -17.10 15.02
CA ALA A 24 -4.80 -15.85 14.89
C ALA A 24 -5.57 -14.72 15.54
N ALA A 25 -5.13 -14.26 16.71
CA ALA A 25 -5.57 -13.00 17.29
C ALA A 25 -4.35 -12.14 17.64
N GLY A 26 -4.38 -10.84 17.31
CA GLY A 26 -3.46 -9.87 17.90
C GLY A 26 -2.00 -9.94 17.44
N GLY A 27 -1.75 -9.93 16.13
CA GLY A 27 -0.48 -9.43 15.60
C GLY A 27 0.78 -10.31 15.78
N ARG A 28 0.64 -11.50 16.38
CA ARG A 28 1.68 -12.55 16.52
C ARG A 28 1.11 -13.94 16.17
N ALA A 29 0.24 -13.99 15.18
CA ALA A 29 -0.18 -15.28 14.67
C ALA A 29 1.01 -15.95 13.97
N ASP A 30 1.69 -16.85 14.68
CA ASP A 30 2.58 -17.82 14.06
C ASP A 30 1.69 -18.61 13.10
N ALA A 31 1.85 -18.38 11.80
CA ALA A 31 1.17 -19.16 10.79
C ALA A 31 1.38 -20.65 11.13
N ALA A 32 0.30 -21.43 11.11
CA ALA A 32 0.37 -22.83 11.50
C ALA A 32 1.48 -23.52 10.69
N ALA A 33 2.52 -23.98 11.37
CA ALA A 33 3.70 -24.59 10.74
C ALA A 33 3.40 -25.86 9.91
N ASN A 34 2.14 -26.31 9.89
CA ASN A 34 1.71 -27.61 9.37
C ASN A 34 0.74 -27.52 8.17
N GLY A 35 0.65 -26.36 7.51
CA GLY A 35 -0.20 -26.21 6.32
C GLY A 35 -1.71 -26.23 6.61
N ALA A 36 -2.07 -25.74 7.79
CA ALA A 36 -3.46 -25.64 8.23
C ALA A 36 -4.06 -24.27 7.93
N ASP A 37 -5.37 -24.25 7.71
CA ASP A 37 -6.18 -23.03 7.63
C ASP A 37 -6.01 -22.16 8.87
N LEU A 38 -6.16 -20.84 8.69
CA LEU A 38 -6.07 -19.86 9.76
C LEU A 38 -7.46 -19.34 10.10
N LEU A 39 -7.83 -19.40 11.38
CA LEU A 39 -9.01 -18.71 11.89
C LEU A 39 -8.59 -17.31 12.34
N VAL A 40 -9.09 -16.29 11.65
CA VAL A 40 -8.75 -14.90 11.91
C VAL A 40 -9.96 -14.16 12.45
N ASP A 41 -9.79 -13.51 13.60
CA ASP A 41 -10.78 -12.56 14.12
C ASP A 41 -10.65 -11.23 13.37
N VAL A 42 -11.58 -10.98 12.44
CA VAL A 42 -11.59 -9.75 11.63
C VAL A 42 -12.26 -8.58 12.33
N THR A 43 -12.62 -8.74 13.60
CA THR A 43 -13.17 -7.70 14.48
C THR A 43 -12.25 -7.33 15.63
N ALA A 44 -11.10 -8.00 15.76
CA ALA A 44 -10.17 -7.86 16.89
C ALA A 44 -9.72 -6.42 17.16
N GLY A 45 -9.52 -5.65 16.08
CA GLY A 45 -9.02 -4.27 16.11
C GLY A 45 -10.09 -3.20 16.01
N LEU A 46 -11.39 -3.55 16.00
CA LEU A 46 -12.50 -2.61 15.84
C LEU A 46 -13.11 -2.22 17.19
N PRO A 47 -12.91 -0.97 17.67
CA PRO A 47 -13.55 -0.51 18.90
C PRO A 47 -15.07 -0.47 18.73
N GLY A 48 -15.79 -1.14 19.64
CA GLY A 48 -17.26 -1.10 19.68
C GLY A 48 -17.99 -2.12 18.79
N ALA A 49 -17.27 -3.03 18.12
CA ALA A 49 -17.90 -4.14 17.41
C ALA A 49 -18.71 -5.02 18.39
N LYS A 50 -20.02 -5.20 18.11
CA LYS A 50 -20.92 -6.05 18.90
C LYS A 50 -20.99 -7.45 18.29
N GLY A 51 -19.88 -8.17 18.36
CA GLY A 51 -19.79 -9.52 17.79
C GLY A 51 -18.34 -9.87 17.47
N PHE A 52 -18.10 -11.17 17.35
CA PHE A 52 -16.83 -11.74 16.94
C PHE A 52 -17.05 -12.40 15.58
N THR A 53 -16.42 -11.87 14.54
CA THR A 53 -16.48 -12.47 13.20
C THR A 53 -15.18 -13.19 12.92
N GLN A 54 -15.26 -14.51 12.73
CA GLN A 54 -14.13 -15.32 12.32
C GLN A 54 -14.19 -15.58 10.82
N GLU A 55 -13.12 -15.23 10.14
CA GLU A 55 -12.89 -15.63 8.76
C GLU A 55 -11.90 -16.79 8.71
N VAL A 56 -12.11 -17.70 7.77
CA VAL A 56 -11.21 -18.82 7.53
C VAL A 56 -10.31 -18.47 6.35
N TRP A 57 -9.04 -18.25 6.60
CA TRP A 57 -8.05 -18.12 5.53
C TRP A 57 -7.56 -19.50 5.16
N ARG A 58 -7.73 -19.85 3.89
CA ARG A 58 -7.43 -21.19 3.39
C ARG A 58 -5.95 -21.31 3.11
N TYR A 59 -5.28 -22.30 3.69
CA TYR A 59 -3.87 -22.53 3.38
C TYR A 59 -3.71 -22.90 1.90
N ASP A 60 -2.77 -22.26 1.24
CA ASP A 60 -2.53 -22.36 -0.21
C ASP A 60 -1.04 -22.68 -0.52
N GLY A 61 -0.35 -23.34 0.41
CA GLY A 61 1.03 -23.76 0.23
C GLY A 61 2.07 -22.78 0.77
N LEU A 62 3.31 -22.93 0.31
CA LEU A 62 4.42 -22.03 0.65
C LEU A 62 4.63 -21.03 -0.48
N ALA A 63 4.80 -19.77 -0.11
CA ALA A 63 5.22 -18.71 -1.01
C ALA A 63 6.65 -18.94 -1.48
N ARG A 64 6.89 -18.72 -2.78
CA ARG A 64 8.23 -18.65 -3.33
C ARG A 64 8.81 -17.27 -3.06
N PHE A 65 9.96 -17.20 -2.41
CA PHE A 65 10.68 -15.96 -2.21
C PHE A 65 11.82 -15.81 -3.23
N ALA A 66 12.06 -14.58 -3.67
CA ALA A 66 13.25 -14.25 -4.44
C ALA A 66 14.50 -14.60 -3.62
N ALA A 67 15.57 -15.04 -4.29
CA ALA A 67 16.86 -15.20 -3.63
C ALA A 67 17.26 -13.86 -2.99
N ALA A 68 17.84 -13.90 -1.78
CA ALA A 68 18.19 -12.70 -1.01
C ALA A 68 19.11 -11.71 -1.77
N ASP A 69 19.81 -12.21 -2.80
CA ASP A 69 20.73 -11.45 -3.66
C ASP A 69 20.22 -11.26 -5.10
N ALA A 70 18.97 -11.61 -5.40
CA ALA A 70 18.36 -11.25 -6.67
C ALA A 70 18.12 -9.73 -6.66
N ALA A 71 19.11 -8.99 -7.16
CA ALA A 71 18.87 -7.65 -7.69
C ALA A 71 17.59 -7.75 -8.53
N ALA A 72 16.57 -6.96 -8.20
CA ALA A 72 15.43 -6.76 -9.09
C ALA A 72 16.01 -6.10 -10.35
N GLY A 73 16.41 -6.95 -11.29
CA GLY A 73 17.24 -6.59 -12.41
C GLY A 73 16.47 -5.66 -13.33
N ALA A 74 17.10 -4.54 -13.64
CA ALA A 74 16.90 -3.77 -14.84
C ALA A 74 16.52 -4.66 -16.04
N SER A 75 15.59 -4.15 -16.85
CA SER A 75 15.31 -4.55 -18.23
C SER A 75 16.28 -5.62 -18.75
N ALA A 76 15.88 -6.88 -18.65
CA ALA A 76 16.57 -7.96 -19.31
C ALA A 76 16.41 -7.75 -20.81
N THR A 77 17.51 -7.43 -21.48
CA THR A 77 17.63 -7.57 -22.92
C THR A 77 17.17 -8.96 -23.34
N ASP A 78 16.08 -8.98 -24.11
CA ASP A 78 15.69 -9.98 -25.10
C ASP A 78 16.46 -11.31 -25.07
N GLN A 79 16.02 -12.25 -24.21
CA GLN A 79 16.00 -13.69 -24.52
C GLN A 79 14.85 -14.36 -23.73
N ARG A 80 13.71 -14.46 -24.42
CA ARG A 80 12.50 -15.19 -24.02
C ARG A 80 12.77 -16.70 -23.96
N PRO A 81 12.61 -17.39 -22.82
CA PRO A 81 12.51 -18.84 -22.81
C PRO A 81 11.15 -19.25 -23.42
N PRO A 82 11.05 -20.44 -24.05
CA PRO A 82 9.85 -20.82 -24.78
C PRO A 82 8.64 -20.89 -23.84
N SER A 83 7.58 -20.20 -24.24
CA SER A 83 6.26 -20.27 -23.62
C SER A 83 5.72 -21.70 -23.76
N GLY A 84 5.69 -22.44 -22.66
CA GLY A 84 5.20 -23.80 -22.64
C GLY A 84 5.07 -24.35 -21.23
N SER A 85 3.96 -24.02 -20.57
CA SER A 85 3.23 -24.98 -19.74
C SER A 85 1.87 -24.37 -19.41
N ASP A 86 0.83 -25.09 -19.81
CA ASP A 86 -0.57 -24.80 -19.54
C ASP A 86 -0.79 -24.41 -18.08
N LYS A 87 -0.98 -23.10 -17.81
CA LYS A 87 -1.64 -22.67 -16.59
C LYS A 87 -3.07 -23.16 -16.73
N ALA A 88 -3.41 -24.22 -16.02
CA ALA A 88 -4.77 -24.72 -15.91
C ALA A 88 -5.68 -23.54 -15.56
N ALA A 89 -6.40 -23.05 -16.57
CA ALA A 89 -7.53 -22.17 -16.40
C ALA A 89 -8.60 -23.00 -15.68
N ALA A 90 -8.49 -23.06 -14.35
CA ALA A 90 -9.61 -23.44 -13.52
C ALA A 90 -10.63 -22.33 -13.71
N ASP A 91 -11.66 -22.66 -14.47
CA ASP A 91 -12.97 -22.03 -14.52
C ASP A 91 -13.35 -21.50 -13.12
N ARG A 92 -13.13 -20.21 -12.91
CA ARG A 92 -13.45 -19.51 -11.66
C ARG A 92 -14.21 -18.25 -12.04
N THR A 93 -15.50 -18.43 -12.29
CA THR A 93 -16.45 -17.34 -12.22
C THR A 93 -16.40 -16.77 -10.80
N VAL A 94 -15.67 -15.67 -10.63
CA VAL A 94 -15.74 -14.79 -9.45
C VAL A 94 -17.21 -14.43 -9.28
N SER A 95 -17.81 -14.79 -8.14
CA SER A 95 -19.10 -14.23 -7.73
C SER A 95 -18.98 -12.71 -7.83
N ALA A 96 -19.86 -12.08 -8.60
CA ALA A 96 -19.78 -10.65 -8.86
C ALA A 96 -19.82 -9.86 -7.54
N GLY A 97 -18.65 -9.45 -7.04
CA GLY A 97 -18.51 -8.59 -5.86
C GLY A 97 -17.44 -9.01 -4.85
N ASP A 98 -17.09 -10.29 -4.73
CA ASP A 98 -16.15 -10.73 -3.68
C ASP A 98 -14.70 -10.40 -4.04
N GLN A 99 -13.94 -9.94 -3.03
CA GLN A 99 -12.52 -9.67 -3.19
C GLN A 99 -11.71 -10.90 -2.79
N TYR A 100 -10.79 -11.32 -3.65
CA TYR A 100 -9.86 -12.39 -3.32
C TYR A 100 -8.47 -11.82 -3.07
N TRP A 101 -7.88 -12.23 -1.95
CA TRP A 101 -6.56 -11.79 -1.53
C TRP A 101 -5.65 -12.98 -1.30
N THR A 102 -4.37 -12.77 -1.54
CA THR A 102 -3.35 -13.69 -1.06
C THR A 102 -2.64 -13.05 0.11
N ALA A 103 -2.54 -13.80 1.20
CA ALA A 103 -1.74 -13.46 2.36
C ALA A 103 -0.49 -14.32 2.41
N VAL A 104 0.64 -13.73 2.76
CA VAL A 104 1.89 -14.47 3.02
C VAL A 104 2.42 -14.06 4.38
N ASN A 105 2.64 -15.06 5.24
CA ASN A 105 3.40 -14.85 6.46
C ASN A 105 4.87 -14.69 6.07
N ALA A 106 5.45 -13.53 6.34
CA ALA A 106 6.78 -13.19 5.85
C ALA A 106 7.90 -14.02 6.50
N ALA A 107 7.66 -14.56 7.70
CA ALA A 107 8.65 -15.36 8.44
C ALA A 107 8.61 -16.85 8.06
N THR A 108 7.42 -17.43 7.94
CA THR A 108 7.27 -18.87 7.63
C THR A 108 7.13 -19.15 6.14
N GLY A 109 6.77 -18.14 5.35
CA GLY A 109 6.39 -18.29 3.96
C GLY A 109 5.04 -18.98 3.73
N ALA A 110 4.28 -19.29 4.77
CA ALA A 110 2.94 -19.84 4.62
C ALA A 110 2.05 -18.88 3.83
N ARG A 111 1.50 -19.37 2.72
CA ARG A 111 0.61 -18.64 1.84
C ARG A 111 -0.83 -19.05 2.11
N TYR A 112 -1.71 -18.07 2.13
CA TYR A 112 -3.14 -18.28 2.34
C TYR A 112 -3.95 -17.53 1.29
N ARG A 113 -5.07 -18.12 0.90
CA ARG A 113 -6.11 -17.48 0.12
C ARG A 113 -7.20 -16.96 1.05
N ILE A 114 -7.57 -15.70 0.87
CA ILE A 114 -8.62 -15.03 1.61
C ILE A 114 -9.74 -14.74 0.63
N GLU A 115 -10.93 -15.25 0.93
CA GLU A 115 -12.17 -14.77 0.37
C GLU A 115 -12.65 -13.67 1.30
N MET A 116 -12.74 -12.44 0.79
CA MET A 116 -13.20 -11.28 1.55
C MET A 116 -14.57 -10.87 1.00
N PRO A 117 -15.66 -11.26 1.69
CA PRO A 117 -17.00 -10.88 1.27
C PRO A 117 -17.16 -9.36 1.32
N ARG A 118 -17.61 -8.76 0.21
CA ARG A 118 -17.70 -7.29 0.09
C ARG A 118 -18.58 -6.67 1.17
N GLU A 119 -19.74 -7.26 1.44
CA GLU A 119 -20.67 -6.75 2.46
C GLU A 119 -20.04 -6.69 3.85
N LEU A 120 -19.29 -7.74 4.23
CA LEU A 120 -18.56 -7.78 5.49
C LEU A 120 -17.47 -6.70 5.51
N ALA A 121 -16.63 -6.64 4.48
CA ALA A 121 -15.54 -5.68 4.41
C ALA A 121 -16.05 -4.23 4.47
N HIS A 122 -17.16 -3.95 3.80
CA HIS A 122 -17.83 -2.66 3.81
C HIS A 122 -18.42 -2.31 5.19
N GLU A 123 -19.01 -3.28 5.89
CA GLU A 123 -19.48 -3.08 7.26
C GLU A 123 -18.31 -2.79 8.22
N LEU A 124 -17.20 -3.53 8.12
CA LEU A 124 -15.99 -3.28 8.91
C LEU A 124 -15.42 -1.89 8.63
N HIS A 125 -15.42 -1.43 7.37
CA HIS A 125 -14.99 -0.08 7.02
C HIS A 125 -15.91 0.99 7.62
N ARG A 126 -17.23 0.80 7.55
CA ARG A 126 -18.19 1.71 8.18
C ARG A 126 -17.96 1.84 9.68
N LEU A 127 -17.69 0.73 10.37
CA LEU A 127 -17.34 0.72 11.79
C LEU A 127 -15.98 1.37 12.04
N ALA A 128 -15.01 1.19 11.15
CA ALA A 128 -13.71 1.85 11.23
C ALA A 128 -13.82 3.38 11.12
N LEU A 129 -14.73 3.89 10.28
CA LEU A 129 -15.04 5.32 10.20
C LEU A 129 -15.67 5.83 11.50
N GLN A 130 -16.64 5.11 12.06
CA GLN A 130 -17.34 5.51 13.30
C GLN A 130 -16.43 5.48 14.54
N SER A 131 -15.45 4.58 14.57
CA SER A 131 -14.49 4.43 15.67
C SER A 131 -13.24 5.32 15.53
N GLY A 132 -13.07 6.00 14.38
CA GLY A 132 -11.86 6.77 14.07
C GLY A 132 -10.67 5.92 13.64
N LEU A 133 -10.82 4.59 13.52
CA LEU A 133 -9.77 3.69 13.03
C LEU A 133 -9.32 4.05 11.60
N ALA A 134 -10.20 4.60 10.76
CA ALA A 134 -9.85 5.06 9.41
C ALA A 134 -9.22 6.47 9.36
N SER A 135 -9.21 7.20 10.48
CA SER A 135 -8.65 8.54 10.57
C SER A 135 -7.12 8.53 10.71
N GLY A 136 -6.48 9.59 10.23
CA GLY A 136 -5.07 9.83 10.48
C GLY A 136 -4.81 10.30 11.91
N ASP A 137 -3.61 10.02 12.42
CA ASP A 137 -3.11 10.54 13.69
C ASP A 137 -1.76 11.19 13.41
N ALA A 138 -1.70 12.52 13.47
CA ALA A 138 -0.47 13.23 13.17
C ALA A 138 0.63 13.03 14.24
N LYS A 139 0.25 12.72 15.50
CA LYS A 139 1.04 12.90 16.73
C LYS A 139 1.63 14.34 16.85
N ARG A 140 1.75 14.91 18.05
CA ARG A 140 2.32 16.28 18.18
C ARG A 140 3.82 16.25 17.86
N GLY A 141 4.25 16.92 16.79
CA GLY A 141 5.66 17.16 16.45
C GLY A 141 5.94 18.65 16.27
N ASN A 142 7.19 19.07 16.47
CA ASN A 142 7.66 20.45 16.33
C ASN A 142 8.16 20.68 14.89
N ASP A 143 7.30 21.13 14.00
CA ASP A 143 7.65 21.29 12.58
C ASP A 143 8.40 22.62 12.30
N LYS A 144 9.40 22.61 11.40
CA LYS A 144 10.07 23.82 10.85
C LYS A 144 9.92 23.90 9.32
N PRO A 145 9.82 25.11 8.71
CA PRO A 145 9.65 25.24 7.26
C PRO A 145 10.98 25.36 6.49
N ALA A 146 11.00 24.93 5.23
CA ALA A 146 12.12 25.08 4.28
C ALA A 146 11.65 25.61 2.91
N ALA A 147 12.53 26.35 2.21
CA ALA A 147 12.30 27.06 0.94
C ALA A 147 13.21 26.53 -0.21
N ALA A 148 12.87 26.82 -1.47
CA ALA A 148 13.51 26.28 -2.70
C ALA A 148 13.60 27.31 -3.85
N ASP A 149 14.51 27.08 -4.82
CA ASP A 149 14.61 27.71 -6.18
C ASP A 149 15.39 26.78 -7.19
N GLU A 150 15.20 27.02 -8.52
CA GLU A 150 15.33 26.16 -9.75
C GLU A 150 16.74 25.74 -10.30
N ILE A 151 16.88 24.67 -11.16
CA ILE A 151 16.92 24.57 -12.67
C ILE A 151 17.44 23.20 -13.28
N ALA A 152 16.79 22.75 -14.40
CA ALA A 152 17.20 22.11 -15.70
C ALA A 152 17.69 20.62 -15.93
N GLU A 153 17.25 19.99 -17.07
CA GLU A 153 17.06 18.52 -17.28
C GLU A 153 17.11 17.89 -18.72
N VAL A 154 17.14 16.52 -18.83
CA VAL A 154 16.82 15.61 -20.00
C VAL A 154 15.97 14.35 -19.63
N LEU A 155 14.81 14.15 -20.29
CA LEU A 155 13.53 13.53 -19.86
C LEU A 155 13.22 12.03 -19.98
N LYS A 156 12.66 11.43 -18.91
CA LYS A 156 11.43 10.56 -18.89
C LYS A 156 10.82 10.56 -17.47
N GLY A 157 9.54 10.20 -17.28
CA GLY A 157 8.86 10.18 -15.97
C GLY A 157 8.65 11.56 -15.31
N TRP A 158 9.24 12.58 -15.93
CA TRP A 158 9.07 13.98 -15.59
C TRP A 158 7.99 14.58 -16.49
N SER A 159 7.07 15.29 -15.85
CA SER A 159 6.05 16.05 -16.52
C SER A 159 6.67 17.19 -17.28
N ASP A 160 6.12 17.43 -18.47
CA ASP A 160 6.48 18.51 -19.40
C ASP A 160 7.92 18.57 -19.91
N GLY A 161 8.88 17.95 -19.26
CA GLY A 161 10.22 18.39 -19.52
C GLY A 161 11.19 18.40 -18.37
N GLN A 162 10.62 18.52 -17.17
CA GLN A 162 11.32 19.12 -16.05
C GLN A 162 10.92 18.45 -14.74
N ASP A 163 11.93 18.11 -13.96
CA ASP A 163 11.85 17.51 -12.65
C ASP A 163 11.86 18.63 -11.65
N THR A 164 10.68 18.85 -11.14
CA THR A 164 10.37 19.85 -10.15
C THR A 164 10.53 19.30 -8.74
N ARG A 165 10.95 18.03 -8.58
CA ARG A 165 11.16 17.44 -7.25
C ARG A 165 12.33 18.08 -6.55
N THR A 166 12.12 18.30 -5.26
CA THR A 166 13.16 18.76 -4.34
C THR A 166 13.36 17.75 -3.23
N ARG A 167 14.62 17.57 -2.82
CA ARG A 167 14.93 16.77 -1.64
C ARG A 167 14.30 17.43 -0.41
N ARG A 168 13.60 16.63 0.40
CA ARG A 168 13.17 17.03 1.74
C ARG A 168 14.28 16.80 2.76
N TYR A 169 14.63 17.86 3.49
CA TYR A 169 15.71 17.87 4.49
C TYR A 169 15.23 17.57 5.91
N ASP A 170 13.92 17.59 6.14
CA ASP A 170 13.30 17.22 7.40
C ASP A 170 12.17 16.22 7.11
N ASN A 171 12.48 14.95 7.34
CA ASN A 171 11.60 13.82 7.20
C ASN A 171 11.00 13.39 8.54
N THR A 172 11.32 14.12 9.62
CA THR A 172 10.79 13.91 10.98
C THR A 172 9.51 14.70 11.26
N ALA A 173 9.18 15.68 10.42
CA ALA A 173 7.90 16.39 10.45
C ALA A 173 6.73 15.51 9.95
N PHE A 174 5.51 15.76 10.42
CA PHE A 174 4.32 15.10 9.84
C PHE A 174 3.87 15.85 8.57
N PRO A 175 3.43 15.18 7.48
CA PRO A 175 3.14 13.75 7.33
C PRO A 175 4.35 12.88 6.95
N PHE A 176 5.52 13.49 6.80
CA PHE A 176 6.70 12.87 6.21
C PHE A 176 7.25 11.69 7.00
N ARG A 177 7.25 11.76 8.32
CA ARG A 177 7.63 10.65 9.19
C ARG A 177 6.72 9.43 9.09
N ALA A 178 5.48 9.59 8.62
CA ALA A 178 4.57 8.47 8.35
C ALA A 178 4.86 7.79 7.00
N MET A 179 5.73 8.36 6.16
CA MET A 179 6.14 7.80 4.87
C MET A 179 7.57 7.27 4.97
N GLY A 180 7.85 6.16 4.30
CA GLY A 180 9.14 5.50 4.43
C GLY A 180 9.63 4.81 3.17
N GLN A 181 10.94 4.59 3.15
CA GLN A 181 11.57 3.78 2.12
C GLN A 181 11.31 2.30 2.41
N MET A 182 10.94 1.54 1.38
CA MET A 182 10.77 0.09 1.40
C MET A 182 11.81 -0.55 0.48
N ALA A 183 12.88 -1.05 1.07
CA ALA A 183 14.11 -1.38 0.36
C ALA A 183 14.62 -0.30 -0.62
N GLY A 184 15.89 -0.37 -0.97
CA GLY A 184 16.53 0.81 -1.52
C GLY A 184 18.02 0.66 -1.64
N GLY A 185 18.45 -0.22 -2.54
CA GLY A 185 19.75 -0.05 -3.16
C GLY A 185 19.68 1.09 -4.19
N THR A 186 20.81 1.45 -4.78
CA THR A 186 20.82 2.38 -5.92
C THR A 186 20.07 1.82 -7.14
N ASN A 187 19.88 0.50 -7.20
CA ASN A 187 19.39 -0.20 -8.39
C ASN A 187 17.98 -0.79 -8.21
N SER A 188 17.36 -0.63 -7.04
CA SER A 188 15.99 -1.06 -6.77
C SER A 188 15.49 -0.42 -5.48
N GLY A 189 14.22 -0.03 -5.45
CA GLY A 189 13.59 0.51 -4.25
C GLY A 189 12.10 0.71 -4.43
N CYS A 190 11.40 0.79 -3.31
CA CYS A 190 10.01 1.17 -3.21
C CYS A 190 9.83 2.13 -2.04
N SER A 191 8.61 2.62 -1.90
CA SER A 191 8.13 3.47 -0.84
C SER A 191 6.87 2.84 -0.21
N GLY A 192 6.51 3.34 0.97
CA GLY A 192 5.28 2.96 1.64
C GLY A 192 4.80 4.07 2.57
N THR A 193 3.53 3.98 2.95
CA THR A 193 2.90 4.96 3.83
C THR A 193 2.19 4.26 4.99
N LEU A 194 2.46 4.68 6.22
CA LEU A 194 1.71 4.22 7.39
C LEU A 194 0.28 4.73 7.30
N VAL A 195 -0.67 3.80 7.23
CA VAL A 195 -2.11 4.04 7.29
C VAL A 195 -2.72 3.51 8.60
N GLY A 196 -1.87 3.08 9.53
CA GLY A 196 -2.22 2.63 10.87
C GLY A 196 -0.95 2.48 11.72
N ARG A 197 -1.09 1.99 12.96
CA ARG A 197 0.03 1.84 13.91
C ARG A 197 1.17 0.98 13.36
N ARG A 198 0.85 -0.03 12.55
CA ARG A 198 1.79 -1.01 11.99
C ARG A 198 1.45 -1.43 10.56
N HIS A 199 0.55 -0.70 9.88
CA HIS A 199 0.04 -1.03 8.55
C HIS A 199 0.63 -0.07 7.53
N VAL A 200 1.38 -0.62 6.59
CA VAL A 200 1.98 0.12 5.48
C VAL A 200 1.16 -0.17 4.23
N LEU A 201 0.60 0.88 3.64
CA LEU A 201 0.05 0.86 2.29
C LEU A 201 1.18 1.06 1.28
N THR A 202 1.26 0.20 0.27
CA THR A 202 2.27 0.23 -0.78
C THR A 202 1.71 -0.35 -2.09
N ALA A 203 2.52 -0.45 -3.14
CA ALA A 203 2.13 -1.09 -4.40
C ALA A 203 2.32 -2.62 -4.31
N ALA A 204 1.51 -3.39 -5.02
CA ALA A 204 1.62 -4.85 -5.00
C ALA A 204 2.94 -5.33 -5.60
N HIS A 205 3.39 -4.66 -6.65
CA HIS A 205 4.67 -4.98 -7.28
C HIS A 205 5.89 -4.68 -6.37
N CYS A 206 5.71 -3.96 -5.26
CA CYS A 206 6.75 -3.75 -4.24
C CYS A 206 6.89 -4.93 -3.28
N LEU A 207 5.91 -5.84 -3.23
CA LEU A 207 5.93 -7.05 -2.39
C LEU A 207 6.07 -8.33 -3.21
N TYR A 208 5.64 -8.30 -4.47
CA TYR A 208 5.61 -9.46 -5.34
C TYR A 208 6.03 -9.11 -6.77
N ASN A 209 6.97 -9.88 -7.32
CA ASN A 209 7.46 -9.76 -8.68
C ASN A 209 6.71 -10.75 -9.58
N ARG A 210 5.92 -10.22 -10.54
CA ARG A 210 5.13 -11.02 -11.49
C ARG A 210 5.99 -11.83 -12.46
N ASP A 211 7.04 -11.20 -13.00
CA ASP A 211 7.91 -11.79 -14.02
C ASP A 211 8.60 -13.07 -13.52
N SER A 212 9.05 -13.04 -12.27
CA SER A 212 9.64 -14.20 -11.64
C SER A 212 8.60 -15.11 -10.98
N ASP A 213 7.43 -14.62 -10.60
CA ASP A 213 6.47 -15.29 -9.70
C ASP A 213 7.10 -15.53 -8.31
N ALA A 214 7.63 -14.47 -7.69
CA ALA A 214 8.22 -14.51 -6.34
C ALA A 214 7.83 -13.31 -5.48
N TRP A 215 7.73 -13.56 -4.19
CA TRP A 215 7.66 -12.56 -3.15
C TRP A 215 9.05 -12.03 -2.81
N TYR A 216 9.13 -10.75 -2.45
CA TYR A 216 10.36 -10.20 -1.88
C TYR A 216 10.52 -10.66 -0.43
N THR A 217 11.77 -10.87 -0.02
CA THR A 217 12.10 -11.28 1.36
C THR A 217 11.93 -10.12 2.35
N ILE A 218 11.86 -10.43 3.65
CA ILE A 218 11.84 -9.42 4.73
C ILE A 218 12.98 -8.40 4.57
N ALA A 219 14.19 -8.86 4.23
CA ALA A 219 15.34 -7.99 4.01
C ALA A 219 15.12 -7.00 2.85
N GLN A 220 14.38 -7.42 1.83
CA GLN A 220 14.05 -6.65 0.63
C GLN A 220 12.75 -5.85 0.74
N THR A 221 12.04 -5.88 1.87
CA THR A 221 10.82 -5.05 2.05
C THR A 221 10.84 -4.23 3.34
N ARG A 222 11.96 -4.21 4.07
CA ARG A 222 12.09 -3.50 5.34
C ARG A 222 11.68 -2.03 5.20
N PHE A 223 10.75 -1.60 6.05
CA PHE A 223 10.18 -0.26 6.05
C PHE A 223 10.97 0.68 6.98
N ARG A 224 11.36 1.84 6.45
CA ARG A 224 12.16 2.85 7.16
C ARG A 224 11.42 4.20 7.14
N PRO A 225 10.55 4.47 8.12
CA PRO A 225 9.79 5.73 8.19
C PRO A 225 10.74 6.91 8.37
N GLY A 226 10.46 8.02 7.68
CA GLY A 226 11.21 9.27 7.83
C GLY A 226 12.71 9.16 7.50
N ARG A 227 13.14 8.22 6.66
CA ARG A 227 14.56 7.97 6.38
C ARG A 227 15.28 9.19 5.81
N GLU A 228 16.52 9.41 6.25
CA GLU A 228 17.40 10.53 5.88
C GLU A 228 18.82 10.05 5.55
N GLY A 229 18.98 9.45 4.37
CA GLY A 229 20.29 9.01 3.85
C GLY A 229 20.48 7.51 3.85
N THR A 230 21.71 7.06 3.58
CA THR A 230 21.99 5.66 3.23
C THR A 230 22.44 4.77 4.40
N CYS A 231 22.73 5.34 5.56
CA CYS A 231 23.15 4.58 6.73
C CYS A 231 21.99 3.80 7.37
N SER A 232 22.33 2.84 8.24
CA SER A 232 21.37 1.96 8.94
C SER A 232 21.49 2.09 10.45
N ASN A 233 21.49 3.33 10.91
CA ASN A 233 21.48 3.72 12.32
C ASN A 233 20.53 4.91 12.50
N ASP A 234 20.31 5.32 13.74
CA ASP A 234 19.35 6.35 14.12
C ASP A 234 19.58 7.72 13.45
N THR A 235 20.77 7.98 12.88
CA THR A 235 21.02 9.24 12.16
C THR A 235 20.38 9.28 10.77
N CYS A 236 20.20 8.14 10.11
CA CYS A 236 19.49 8.05 8.82
C CYS A 236 18.14 7.35 8.95
N GLU A 237 17.92 6.58 10.01
CA GLU A 237 16.68 5.85 10.26
C GLU A 237 16.13 6.34 11.61
N PRO A 238 15.62 7.59 11.69
CA PRO A 238 15.27 8.23 12.98
C PRO A 238 14.20 7.49 13.76
N TYR A 239 13.39 6.68 13.09
CA TYR A 239 12.34 5.85 13.68
C TYR A 239 12.66 4.35 13.61
N GLY A 240 13.90 4.00 13.22
CA GLY A 240 14.35 2.63 13.03
C GLY A 240 13.85 2.00 11.72
N ALA A 241 14.14 0.71 11.57
CA ALA A 241 13.78 -0.08 10.42
C ALA A 241 12.95 -1.29 10.85
N HIS A 242 11.83 -1.53 10.17
CA HIS A 242 10.79 -2.45 10.62
C HIS A 242 10.55 -3.58 9.62
N ASP A 243 10.57 -4.80 10.15
CA ASP A 243 10.33 -6.01 9.37
C ASP A 243 8.85 -6.31 9.24
N ALA A 244 8.47 -6.85 8.08
CA ALA A 244 7.13 -7.33 7.83
C ALA A 244 6.86 -8.66 8.55
N VAL A 245 5.61 -8.86 8.96
CA VAL A 245 5.08 -10.15 9.42
C VAL A 245 4.06 -10.72 8.43
N TRP A 246 3.33 -9.85 7.73
CA TRP A 246 2.37 -10.25 6.70
C TRP A 246 2.45 -9.36 5.46
N TYR A 247 2.30 -10.00 4.30
CA TYR A 247 2.06 -9.33 3.02
C TYR A 247 0.66 -9.68 2.52
N PHE A 248 -0.07 -8.68 2.04
CA PHE A 248 -1.39 -8.83 1.45
C PHE A 248 -1.42 -8.16 0.09
N THR A 249 -1.75 -8.91 -0.96
CA THR A 249 -1.97 -8.37 -2.32
C THR A 249 -3.26 -8.97 -2.89
N PRO A 250 -4.02 -8.22 -3.70
CA PRO A 250 -5.16 -8.77 -4.45
C PRO A 250 -4.71 -9.97 -5.30
N GLU A 251 -5.55 -11.01 -5.40
CA GLU A 251 -5.29 -12.15 -6.29
C GLU A 251 -5.31 -11.71 -7.76
N SER A 252 -6.18 -10.75 -8.09
CA SER A 252 -6.34 -10.16 -9.43
C SER A 252 -5.05 -9.55 -9.98
N PHE A 253 -4.20 -8.98 -9.11
CA PHE A 253 -2.90 -8.43 -9.51
C PHE A 253 -2.01 -9.45 -10.22
N ARG A 254 -2.15 -10.74 -9.92
CA ARG A 254 -1.35 -11.82 -10.54
C ARG A 254 -1.95 -12.39 -11.82
N LEU A 255 -3.17 -12.01 -12.17
CA LEU A 255 -3.88 -12.62 -13.31
C LEU A 255 -3.37 -12.12 -14.66
N SER A 256 -2.76 -10.95 -14.70
CA SER A 256 -2.17 -10.36 -15.90
C SER A 256 -0.91 -9.57 -15.54
N GLU A 257 0.12 -9.65 -16.39
CA GLU A 257 1.36 -8.87 -16.26
C GLU A 257 1.20 -7.42 -16.75
N ASP A 258 0.22 -7.19 -17.62
CA ASP A 258 -0.06 -5.87 -18.20
C ASP A 258 -1.20 -5.11 -17.49
N ASP A 259 -1.97 -5.79 -16.64
CA ASP A 259 -3.03 -5.14 -15.86
C ASP A 259 -2.47 -4.58 -14.54
N TRP A 260 -2.61 -3.27 -14.35
CA TRP A 260 -2.17 -2.57 -13.16
C TRP A 260 -3.35 -2.01 -12.35
N THR A 261 -4.57 -2.47 -12.64
CA THR A 261 -5.81 -2.08 -11.96
C THR A 261 -5.74 -2.37 -10.47
N ASP A 262 -5.09 -3.46 -10.05
CA ASP A 262 -5.02 -3.89 -8.64
C ASP A 262 -3.60 -3.88 -8.07
N ASP A 263 -2.76 -2.97 -8.55
CA ASP A 263 -1.40 -2.77 -8.03
C ASP A 263 -1.38 -1.98 -6.71
N TYR A 264 -1.92 -2.57 -5.66
CA TYR A 264 -1.85 -2.07 -4.29
C TYR A 264 -1.73 -3.23 -3.30
N ALA A 265 -1.14 -2.95 -2.15
CA ALA A 265 -0.87 -3.96 -1.14
C ALA A 265 -0.80 -3.37 0.25
N ILE A 266 -1.02 -4.25 1.23
CA ILE A 266 -0.91 -3.93 2.65
C ILE A 266 0.18 -4.81 3.24
N MET A 267 1.11 -4.19 3.93
CA MET A 267 2.16 -4.86 4.69
C MET A 267 1.94 -4.59 6.19
N VAL A 268 1.90 -5.64 7.00
CA VAL A 268 1.82 -5.51 8.45
C VAL A 268 3.21 -5.69 9.03
N LEU A 269 3.67 -4.72 9.80
CA LEU A 269 4.98 -4.70 10.45
C LEU A 269 4.96 -5.48 11.77
N GLY A 270 6.09 -6.06 12.19
CA GLY A 270 6.23 -6.73 13.49
C GLY A 270 6.23 -5.79 14.69
N THR A 271 6.52 -4.52 14.45
CA THR A 271 6.52 -3.40 15.43
C THR A 271 5.48 -2.35 15.03
N ALA A 272 5.23 -1.38 15.89
CA ALA A 272 4.22 -0.33 15.67
C ALA A 272 4.84 1.10 15.59
N PRO A 273 5.62 1.41 14.54
CA PRO A 273 6.23 2.74 14.41
C PRO A 273 5.22 3.88 14.37
N GLY A 274 3.98 3.63 13.95
CA GLY A 274 2.90 4.61 13.95
C GLY A 274 2.55 5.17 15.32
N ASP A 275 2.93 4.50 16.42
CA ASP A 275 2.78 5.05 17.77
C ASP A 275 3.67 6.28 18.01
N GLU A 276 4.81 6.36 17.32
CA GLU A 276 5.74 7.48 17.38
C GLU A 276 5.57 8.41 16.17
N THR A 277 5.46 7.84 14.97
CA THR A 277 5.41 8.63 13.74
C THR A 277 4.05 9.26 13.47
N GLY A 278 3.00 8.69 14.05
CA GLY A 278 1.65 8.87 13.53
C GLY A 278 1.44 8.12 12.23
N TRP A 279 0.24 8.24 11.67
CA TRP A 279 -0.15 7.63 10.40
C TRP A 279 -1.13 8.53 9.64
N MET A 280 -1.18 8.35 8.32
CA MET A 280 -2.08 9.10 7.46
C MET A 280 -3.46 8.45 7.43
N GLY A 281 -4.51 9.28 7.37
CA GLY A 281 -5.85 8.80 7.06
C GLY A 281 -5.93 8.44 5.57
N TYR A 282 -7.03 7.81 5.17
CA TYR A 282 -7.27 7.42 3.78
C TYR A 282 -8.70 7.70 3.37
N VAL A 283 -8.91 8.10 2.12
CA VAL A 283 -10.23 8.43 1.58
C VAL A 283 -10.35 8.05 0.11
N MET A 284 -11.57 7.73 -0.30
CA MET A 284 -11.95 7.64 -1.70
C MET A 284 -12.63 8.94 -2.13
N LEU A 285 -12.15 9.54 -3.22
CA LEU A 285 -12.73 10.74 -3.82
C LEU A 285 -13.44 10.32 -5.10
N THR A 286 -14.58 10.94 -5.43
CA THR A 286 -15.22 10.78 -6.76
C THR A 286 -14.31 11.33 -7.86
N GLU A 287 -14.63 11.04 -9.13
CA GLU A 287 -13.81 11.52 -10.25
C GLU A 287 -13.77 13.05 -10.29
N ASP A 288 -14.94 13.68 -10.20
CA ASP A 288 -15.06 15.14 -10.10
C ASP A 288 -14.31 15.69 -8.88
N ALA A 289 -14.44 15.03 -7.72
CA ALA A 289 -13.73 15.48 -6.52
C ALA A 289 -12.21 15.34 -6.63
N LEU A 290 -11.67 14.36 -7.37
CA LEU A 290 -10.23 14.28 -7.60
C LEU A 290 -9.73 15.51 -8.36
N HIS A 291 -10.39 15.88 -9.45
CA HIS A 291 -10.06 17.09 -10.20
C HIS A 291 -10.26 18.34 -9.35
N ASP A 292 -11.41 18.49 -8.70
CA ASP A 292 -11.74 19.70 -7.94
C ASP A 292 -10.81 19.95 -6.74
N TYR A 293 -10.36 18.89 -6.06
CA TYR A 293 -9.49 19.03 -4.88
C TYR A 293 -8.01 19.07 -5.22
N CYS A 294 -7.56 18.31 -6.22
CA CYS A 294 -6.14 18.26 -6.55
C CYS A 294 -5.73 19.39 -7.49
N ASP A 295 -6.58 19.75 -8.46
CA ASP A 295 -6.27 20.80 -9.40
C ASP A 295 -6.48 22.17 -8.73
N ALA A 296 -5.43 22.99 -8.73
CA ALA A 296 -5.47 24.33 -8.16
C ALA A 296 -6.54 25.19 -8.87
N ASN A 297 -7.69 25.36 -8.22
CA ASN A 297 -8.76 26.25 -8.67
C ASN A 297 -9.16 27.24 -7.57
N ALA A 298 -9.84 28.32 -7.93
CA ALA A 298 -10.16 29.43 -7.02
C ALA A 298 -10.98 29.04 -5.78
N PHE A 299 -11.60 27.86 -5.80
CA PHE A 299 -12.44 27.34 -4.72
C PHE A 299 -11.86 26.09 -4.06
N SER A 300 -10.75 25.54 -4.56
CA SER A 300 -10.12 24.38 -3.95
C SER A 300 -9.46 24.78 -2.63
N LEU A 301 -9.87 24.10 -1.57
CA LEU A 301 -9.27 24.23 -0.25
C LEU A 301 -8.12 23.23 -0.03
N GLY A 302 -7.97 22.26 -0.93
CA GLY A 302 -6.97 21.20 -0.88
C GLY A 302 -6.01 21.26 -2.06
N GLN A 303 -4.89 20.57 -1.92
CA GLN A 303 -3.89 20.35 -2.97
C GLN A 303 -3.34 18.94 -2.79
N CYS A 304 -3.03 18.29 -3.89
CA CYS A 304 -2.50 16.94 -3.88
C CYS A 304 -0.98 16.96 -4.01
N PHE A 305 -0.33 16.02 -3.35
CA PHE A 305 1.12 15.90 -3.32
C PHE A 305 1.52 14.43 -3.38
N ASN A 306 2.70 14.18 -3.94
CA ASN A 306 3.40 12.91 -3.80
C ASN A 306 4.72 13.14 -3.08
N ARG A 307 5.10 12.17 -2.25
CA ARG A 307 6.45 12.10 -1.70
C ARG A 307 6.90 10.66 -1.67
N GLY A 308 7.99 10.36 -2.37
CA GLY A 308 8.56 9.02 -2.45
C GLY A 308 10.06 9.01 -2.21
N TYR A 309 10.63 7.81 -2.16
CA TYR A 309 12.06 7.55 -2.02
C TYR A 309 12.62 6.99 -3.33
N PRO A 310 13.00 7.86 -4.29
CA PRO A 310 13.56 7.41 -5.56
C PRO A 310 14.85 6.62 -5.36
N ALA A 311 15.07 5.63 -6.21
CA ALA A 311 16.33 4.90 -6.28
C ALA A 311 17.26 5.61 -7.28
N CYS A 312 18.37 6.12 -6.78
CA CYS A 312 19.18 7.10 -7.49
C CYS A 312 19.98 6.58 -8.68
N GLY A 313 20.12 5.26 -8.82
CA GLY A 313 20.75 4.61 -9.96
C GLY A 313 19.75 4.16 -11.03
N LEU A 314 18.46 4.46 -10.86
CA LEU A 314 17.44 4.17 -11.86
C LEU A 314 17.22 5.35 -12.80
N VAL A 315 16.67 5.06 -13.98
CA VAL A 315 16.25 6.08 -14.92
C VAL A 315 15.28 7.05 -14.25
N ASN A 316 15.37 8.32 -14.63
CA ASN A 316 14.50 9.41 -14.15
C ASN A 316 14.68 9.75 -12.67
N ALA A 317 15.69 9.18 -12.00
CA ALA A 317 16.04 9.58 -10.64
C ALA A 317 16.27 11.10 -10.57
N PRO A 318 15.94 11.74 -9.43
CA PRO A 318 16.03 13.19 -9.31
C PRO A 318 17.38 13.77 -9.71
N VAL A 319 17.35 14.78 -10.57
CA VAL A 319 18.58 15.45 -11.04
C VAL A 319 18.69 16.89 -10.56
N THR A 320 17.61 17.46 -10.00
CA THR A 320 17.59 18.82 -9.48
C THR A 320 18.19 18.89 -8.06
N TYR A 321 19.29 19.65 -7.96
CA TYR A 321 20.04 20.01 -6.75
C TYR A 321 20.71 18.86 -5.97
N GLU A 322 22.02 18.73 -6.19
CA GLU A 322 22.86 17.58 -5.82
C GLU A 322 22.36 16.29 -6.46
N THR A 323 23.17 15.63 -7.29
CA THR A 323 22.89 14.28 -7.85
C THR A 323 22.10 13.43 -6.85
N CYS A 324 20.96 12.88 -7.27
CA CYS A 324 20.01 12.12 -6.44
C CYS A 324 20.67 11.51 -5.20
N LYS A 325 20.16 11.85 -4.01
CA LYS A 325 20.69 11.38 -2.74
C LYS A 325 19.91 10.16 -2.28
N GLN A 326 20.55 9.01 -2.38
CA GLN A 326 19.94 7.74 -2.02
C GLN A 326 19.47 7.75 -0.55
N GLY A 327 18.28 7.20 -0.30
CA GLY A 327 17.71 7.14 1.05
C GLY A 327 17.10 8.45 1.53
N TRP A 328 16.91 9.43 0.66
CA TRP A 328 16.17 10.66 0.94
C TRP A 328 14.84 10.68 0.19
N ALA A 329 13.87 11.38 0.78
CA ALA A 329 12.57 11.60 0.15
C ALA A 329 12.59 12.80 -0.80
N TYR A 330 11.84 12.67 -1.89
CA TYR A 330 11.67 13.69 -2.91
C TYR A 330 10.18 13.95 -3.15
N GLN A 331 9.85 15.22 -3.37
CA GLN A 331 8.51 15.71 -3.62
C GLN A 331 8.60 16.93 -4.53
N ASP A 332 7.67 17.05 -5.47
CA ASP A 332 7.46 18.21 -6.35
C ASP A 332 7.29 19.51 -5.55
N ALA A 333 7.87 20.59 -6.05
CA ALA A 333 7.73 21.91 -5.45
C ALA A 333 6.29 22.45 -5.51
N THR A 334 5.50 21.96 -6.47
CA THR A 334 4.10 22.34 -6.72
C THR A 334 3.15 21.18 -6.44
N ALA A 335 1.84 21.45 -6.49
CA ALA A 335 0.82 20.44 -6.28
C ALA A 335 0.68 19.54 -7.51
N CYS A 336 0.37 18.26 -7.27
CA CYS A 336 -0.01 17.31 -8.29
C CYS A 336 -1.39 17.64 -8.86
N HIS A 337 -1.45 17.70 -10.18
CA HIS A 337 -2.66 17.74 -10.98
C HIS A 337 -3.08 16.35 -11.43
N ILE A 338 -4.37 16.18 -11.69
CA ILE A 338 -4.97 14.90 -12.08
C ILE A 338 -5.27 14.90 -13.58
N GLY A 339 -4.75 13.89 -14.25
CA GLY A 339 -4.98 13.62 -15.67
C GLY A 339 -6.14 12.64 -15.85
N SER A 340 -5.99 11.72 -16.80
CA SER A 340 -7.04 10.77 -17.14
C SER A 340 -7.35 9.82 -15.98
N ILE A 341 -8.64 9.53 -15.77
CA ILE A 341 -9.13 8.55 -14.80
C ILE A 341 -9.69 7.35 -15.56
N ASN A 342 -9.17 6.15 -15.32
CA ASN A 342 -9.40 4.95 -16.14
C ASN A 342 -9.32 3.64 -15.34
N SER A 343 -9.32 2.51 -16.06
CA SER A 343 -9.32 1.12 -15.53
C SER A 343 -10.47 0.84 -14.56
N THR A 344 -11.57 0.24 -15.03
CA THR A 344 -12.71 -0.09 -14.14
C THR A 344 -12.38 -1.30 -13.28
N GLY A 345 -12.39 -1.14 -11.95
CA GLY A 345 -12.24 -2.22 -10.99
C GLY A 345 -13.54 -3.03 -10.78
N SER A 346 -13.44 -4.05 -9.92
CA SER A 346 -14.57 -4.93 -9.55
C SER A 346 -15.73 -4.23 -8.84
N ASP A 347 -15.49 -3.07 -8.23
CA ASP A 347 -16.50 -2.21 -7.61
C ASP A 347 -17.18 -1.26 -8.62
N GLY A 348 -16.79 -1.32 -9.89
CA GLY A 348 -17.27 -0.41 -10.93
C GLY A 348 -16.60 0.96 -10.90
N TRP A 349 -15.68 1.23 -9.97
CA TRP A 349 -14.93 2.48 -9.90
C TRP A 349 -13.75 2.45 -10.84
N LYS A 350 -13.39 3.63 -11.38
CA LYS A 350 -12.11 3.79 -12.06
C LYS A 350 -10.98 3.72 -11.05
N ALA A 351 -10.18 2.67 -11.13
CA ALA A 351 -9.13 2.28 -10.21
C ALA A 351 -7.82 3.05 -10.44
N ARG A 352 -7.64 3.70 -11.58
CA ARG A 352 -6.38 4.39 -11.92
C ARG A 352 -6.62 5.83 -12.33
N PHE A 353 -5.67 6.69 -12.00
CA PHE A 353 -5.58 8.03 -12.57
C PHE A 353 -4.14 8.35 -12.95
N THR A 354 -3.95 9.26 -13.91
CA THR A 354 -2.62 9.80 -14.21
C THR A 354 -2.38 11.13 -13.49
N THR A 355 -1.12 11.48 -13.25
CA THR A 355 -0.74 12.72 -12.58
C THR A 355 0.48 13.37 -13.21
N ASN A 356 0.62 14.68 -13.02
CA ASN A 356 1.76 15.45 -13.47
C ASN A 356 2.88 15.60 -12.41
N CYS A 357 2.73 14.97 -11.24
CA CYS A 357 3.85 14.92 -10.31
C CYS A 357 4.92 14.00 -10.86
N ASP A 358 6.17 14.45 -10.80
CA ASP A 358 7.33 13.74 -11.31
C ASP A 358 7.58 12.48 -10.49
N MET A 359 7.95 11.39 -11.18
CA MET A 359 8.18 10.11 -10.54
C MET A 359 9.32 9.37 -11.19
N SER A 360 9.88 8.42 -10.44
CA SER A 360 10.90 7.51 -10.93
C SER A 360 10.86 6.21 -10.14
N GLY A 361 11.60 5.21 -10.60
CA GLY A 361 11.80 3.98 -9.83
C GLY A 361 12.22 4.31 -8.38
N GLY A 362 11.60 3.65 -7.40
CA GLY A 362 11.69 4.01 -5.98
C GLY A 362 10.44 4.71 -5.42
N HIS A 363 9.76 5.55 -6.22
CA HIS A 363 8.51 6.18 -5.78
C HIS A 363 7.34 5.19 -5.67
N SER A 364 7.39 4.06 -6.37
CA SER A 364 6.40 2.98 -6.29
C SER A 364 5.98 2.68 -4.85
N GLY A 365 4.68 2.70 -4.58
CA GLY A 365 4.12 2.48 -3.25
C GLY A 365 4.03 3.71 -2.34
N SER A 366 4.58 4.86 -2.74
CA SER A 366 4.36 6.12 -2.01
C SER A 366 2.91 6.59 -2.15
N ALA A 367 2.43 7.35 -1.15
CA ALA A 367 1.11 7.94 -1.20
C ALA A 367 1.06 9.13 -2.16
N VAL A 368 -0.01 9.21 -2.94
CA VAL A 368 -0.57 10.48 -3.39
C VAL A 368 -1.62 10.87 -2.37
N TYR A 369 -1.50 12.08 -1.81
CA TYR A 369 -2.34 12.53 -0.70
C TYR A 369 -2.80 13.96 -0.89
N THR A 370 -3.98 14.29 -0.36
CA THR A 370 -4.44 15.67 -0.26
C THR A 370 -4.02 16.26 1.09
N ASN A 371 -3.51 17.49 1.09
CA ASN A 371 -3.15 18.20 2.31
C ASN A 371 -4.38 18.58 3.16
N ARG A 372 -5.60 18.54 2.61
CA ARG A 372 -6.82 18.94 3.31
C ARG A 372 -8.04 18.16 2.82
N TRP A 373 -8.72 17.52 3.76
CA TRP A 373 -9.97 16.83 3.50
C TRP A 373 -10.85 16.77 4.75
N ALA A 374 -12.08 17.30 4.68
CA ALA A 374 -13.08 17.19 5.74
C ALA A 374 -12.55 17.46 7.18
N GLY A 375 -11.70 18.48 7.33
CA GLY A 375 -11.09 18.85 8.62
C GLY A 375 -9.85 18.02 9.04
N SER A 376 -9.46 17.02 8.25
CA SER A 376 -8.20 16.28 8.36
C SER A 376 -7.15 16.85 7.42
N ASN A 377 -5.89 16.83 7.86
CA ASN A 377 -4.76 17.21 7.03
C ASN A 377 -3.98 15.95 6.60
N ASN A 378 -3.54 15.90 5.35
CA ASN A 378 -2.72 14.82 4.78
C ASN A 378 -3.43 13.45 4.79
N VAL A 379 -4.33 13.25 3.83
CA VAL A 379 -5.13 12.04 3.67
C VAL A 379 -4.78 11.37 2.33
N VAL A 380 -4.47 10.07 2.37
CA VAL A 380 -4.10 9.28 1.19
C VAL A 380 -5.31 9.12 0.27
N ILE A 381 -5.09 9.33 -1.03
CA ILE A 381 -6.09 9.18 -2.11
C ILE A 381 -5.63 8.22 -3.22
N GLY A 382 -4.36 7.84 -3.22
CA GLY A 382 -3.83 6.86 -4.14
C GLY A 382 -2.41 6.41 -3.78
N VAL A 383 -1.94 5.40 -4.50
CA VAL A 383 -0.62 4.78 -4.35
C VAL A 383 0.09 4.85 -5.68
N VAL A 384 1.33 5.34 -5.69
CA VAL A 384 2.17 5.36 -6.90
C VAL A 384 2.37 3.95 -7.41
N SER A 385 2.03 3.71 -8.67
CA SER A 385 2.05 2.37 -9.27
C SER A 385 3.09 2.30 -10.37
N THR A 386 2.89 3.03 -11.47
CA THR A 386 3.76 2.90 -12.64
C THR A 386 3.96 4.24 -13.34
N GLU A 387 4.95 4.31 -14.21
CA GLU A 387 4.92 5.24 -15.33
C GLU A 387 3.82 4.77 -16.31
N SER A 388 2.98 5.69 -16.78
CA SER A 388 1.88 5.41 -17.73
C SER A 388 2.34 5.46 -19.19
N CYS A 389 3.49 6.09 -19.47
CA CYS A 389 4.14 6.09 -20.77
C CYS A 389 5.48 5.34 -20.73
N ARG A 390 5.70 4.44 -21.70
CA ARG A 390 6.98 3.73 -21.88
C ARG A 390 8.06 4.63 -22.53
N THR A 391 7.63 5.67 -23.25
CA THR A 391 8.46 6.75 -23.81
C THR A 391 7.66 8.04 -23.74
N CYS A 392 7.80 8.79 -22.65
CA CYS A 392 7.13 10.08 -22.50
C CYS A 392 7.86 11.12 -23.36
N ALA A 393 7.11 11.92 -24.12
CA ALA A 393 7.63 13.11 -24.79
C ALA A 393 7.61 14.30 -23.81
N ALA A 394 8.38 15.35 -24.12
CA ALA A 394 8.35 16.64 -23.42
C ALA A 394 7.00 17.41 -23.53
N LYS A 395 5.91 16.72 -23.90
CA LYS A 395 4.55 17.26 -23.99
C LYS A 395 3.54 16.38 -23.25
N ASP A 396 4.02 15.31 -22.62
CA ASP A 396 3.16 14.44 -21.84
C ASP A 396 3.05 15.03 -20.43
N ASP A 397 1.95 15.75 -20.21
CA ASP A 397 1.73 16.49 -18.96
C ASP A 397 1.46 15.54 -17.78
N PHE A 398 0.90 14.35 -18.02
CA PHE A 398 0.48 13.40 -16.99
C PHE A 398 1.09 12.00 -17.18
N PRO A 399 2.43 11.86 -17.12
CA PRO A 399 3.12 10.65 -17.49
C PRO A 399 3.01 9.54 -16.43
N ASN A 400 2.55 9.84 -15.21
CA ASN A 400 2.63 8.91 -14.08
C ASN A 400 1.28 8.34 -13.66
N GLY A 401 1.20 7.03 -13.50
CA GLY A 401 0.00 6.27 -13.17
C GLY A 401 -0.10 5.90 -11.69
N ILE A 402 -1.24 6.24 -11.09
CA ILE A 402 -1.54 6.06 -9.68
C ILE A 402 -2.67 5.05 -9.53
N ARG A 403 -2.51 4.11 -8.60
CA ARG A 403 -3.62 3.27 -8.12
C ARG A 403 -4.44 4.10 -7.14
N ARG A 404 -5.61 4.55 -7.58
CA ARG A 404 -6.60 5.32 -6.79
C ARG A 404 -7.09 4.49 -5.60
N LEU A 405 -7.43 5.12 -4.48
CA LEU A 405 -8.23 4.44 -3.46
C LEU A 405 -9.71 4.44 -3.87
N THR A 406 -10.27 3.26 -4.08
CA THR A 406 -11.70 3.04 -4.35
C THR A 406 -12.38 2.43 -3.11
N PRO A 407 -13.71 2.31 -3.05
CA PRO A 407 -14.38 1.66 -1.93
C PRO A 407 -13.80 0.28 -1.59
N ASP A 408 -13.55 -0.57 -2.60
CA ASP A 408 -12.95 -1.89 -2.39
C ASP A 408 -11.58 -1.80 -1.67
N VAL A 409 -10.78 -0.76 -1.96
CA VAL A 409 -9.48 -0.53 -1.32
C VAL A 409 -9.63 -0.07 0.13
N LEU A 410 -10.56 0.85 0.41
CA LEU A 410 -10.79 1.32 1.79
C LEU A 410 -11.28 0.15 2.67
N ASP A 411 -12.14 -0.70 2.12
CA ASP A 411 -12.68 -1.89 2.76
C ASP A 411 -11.56 -2.87 3.11
N ALA A 412 -10.65 -3.14 2.18
CA ALA A 412 -9.48 -3.98 2.43
C ALA A 412 -8.54 -3.40 3.51
N ILE A 413 -8.27 -2.08 3.47
CA ILE A 413 -7.44 -1.43 4.50
C ILE A 413 -8.08 -1.62 5.87
N SER A 414 -9.38 -1.35 6.01
CA SER A 414 -10.10 -1.52 7.28
C SER A 414 -10.16 -2.97 7.74
N TYR A 415 -10.36 -3.93 6.83
CA TYR A 415 -10.36 -5.36 7.13
C TYR A 415 -9.02 -5.79 7.76
N PHE A 416 -7.89 -5.49 7.10
CA PHE A 416 -6.58 -5.91 7.60
C PHE A 416 -6.11 -5.12 8.82
N LYS A 417 -6.54 -3.86 8.96
CA LYS A 417 -6.33 -3.09 10.20
C LYS A 417 -7.06 -3.72 11.38
N SER A 418 -8.29 -4.16 11.16
CA SER A 418 -9.08 -4.82 12.20
C SER A 418 -8.52 -6.21 12.54
N ALA A 419 -8.12 -7.00 11.54
CA ALA A 419 -7.56 -8.32 11.76
C ALA A 419 -6.20 -8.31 12.50
N PHE A 420 -5.42 -7.23 12.34
CA PHE A 420 -4.07 -7.11 12.92
C PHE A 420 -3.83 -5.73 13.57
N PRO A 421 -4.46 -5.40 14.71
CA PRO A 421 -4.39 -4.07 15.33
C PRO A 421 -2.99 -3.63 15.83
#